data_AF-A0A258JTX0-F1
#
_entry.id   AF-A0A258JTX0-F1
#
_cell.length_a   1.000
_cell.length_b   1.000
_cell.length_c   1.000
_cell.angle_alpha   90.00
_cell.angle_beta   90.00
_cell.angle_gamma   90.00
#
_symmetry.space_group_name_H-M   'P 1'
#
loop_
_entity.id
_entity.type
_entity.pdbx_description
1 polymer ?
#
loop_
_entity_poly.entity_id
_entity_poly.type
_entity_poly.pdbx_seq_one_letter_code
_entity_poly.pdbx_strand_id
1 'polypeptide(L)'
;MAGVSALRQAVGPEGFRRLATRFTENTTRRFGEWADLIAAGDAAGLVTTAHAFAGVLGQFGLAGTAALARQVEHEPDSAERLRLARQVLVEGPREFAAFRDWLEASADA
;
A
#
# COMPACT_ATOMS: atom_id res chain seq x y z
N MET A 1 8.38 11.28 4.37
CA MET A 1 9.58 10.56 3.87
C MET A 1 10.54 10.05 4.96
N ALA A 2 10.48 10.52 6.22
CA ALA A 2 11.43 10.08 7.28
C ALA A 2 11.49 8.55 7.51
N GLY A 3 10.37 7.84 7.38
CA GLY A 3 10.31 6.39 7.61
C GLY A 3 11.06 5.56 6.56
N VAL A 4 10.98 5.93 5.29
CA VAL A 4 11.63 5.18 4.18
C VAL A 4 13.14 5.34 4.21
N SER A 5 13.62 6.56 4.49
CA SER A 5 15.05 6.82 4.65
C SER A 5 15.62 6.09 5.87
N ALA A 6 14.88 6.01 6.98
CA ALA A 6 15.29 5.23 8.15
C ALA A 6 15.35 3.73 7.84
N LEU A 7 14.38 3.20 7.09
CA LEU A 7 14.41 1.82 6.61
C LEU A 7 15.64 1.55 5.75
N ARG A 8 15.96 2.43 4.79
CA ARG A 8 17.16 2.34 3.94
C ARG A 8 18.46 2.33 4.77
N GLN A 9 18.56 3.15 5.80
CA GLN A 9 19.72 3.19 6.69
C GLN A 9 19.88 1.90 7.51
N ALA A 10 18.78 1.33 7.99
CA ALA A 10 18.81 0.15 8.85
C ALA A 10 19.26 -1.14 8.13
N VAL A 11 18.87 -1.32 6.87
CA VAL A 11 19.16 -2.56 6.11
C VAL A 11 20.29 -2.43 5.09
N GLY A 12 20.83 -1.22 4.94
CA GLY A 12 21.82 -0.86 3.93
C GLY A 12 21.25 -0.80 2.49
N PRO A 13 21.98 -0.21 1.53
CA PRO A 13 21.47 0.07 0.18
C PRO A 13 21.01 -1.17 -0.60
N GLU A 14 21.78 -2.26 -0.58
CA GLU A 14 21.42 -3.49 -1.30
C GLU A 14 20.25 -4.22 -0.65
N GLY A 15 20.22 -4.28 0.70
CA GLY A 15 19.12 -4.86 1.45
C GLY A 15 17.82 -4.12 1.17
N PHE A 16 17.90 -2.78 1.17
CA PHE A 16 16.77 -1.92 0.84
C PHE A 16 16.29 -2.14 -0.59
N ARG A 17 17.19 -2.19 -1.58
CA ARG A 17 16.82 -2.44 -2.98
C ARG A 17 16.06 -3.75 -3.14
N ARG A 18 16.53 -4.85 -2.54
CA ARG A 18 15.84 -6.16 -2.58
C ARG A 18 14.45 -6.10 -1.93
N LEU A 19 14.33 -5.42 -0.78
CA LEU A 19 13.04 -5.23 -0.10
C LEU A 19 12.07 -4.37 -0.91
N ALA A 20 12.56 -3.26 -1.48
CA ALA A 20 11.79 -2.35 -2.30
C ALA A 20 11.28 -3.00 -3.59
N THR A 21 12.10 -3.82 -4.27
CA THR A 21 11.66 -4.60 -5.44
C THR A 21 10.52 -5.55 -5.07
N ARG A 22 10.71 -6.37 -4.02
CA ARG A 22 9.65 -7.31 -3.55
C ARG A 22 8.39 -6.58 -3.10
N PHE A 23 8.54 -5.43 -2.44
CA PHE A 23 7.41 -4.60 -2.04
C PHE A 23 6.63 -4.10 -3.26
N THR A 24 7.34 -3.62 -4.29
CA THR A 24 6.72 -3.09 -5.51
C THR A 24 5.93 -4.18 -6.26
N GLU A 25 6.53 -5.35 -6.43
CA GLU A 25 5.87 -6.51 -7.06
C GLU A 25 4.62 -6.95 -6.28
N ASN A 26 4.75 -7.11 -4.95
CA ASN A 26 3.64 -7.56 -4.11
C ASN A 26 2.52 -6.53 -4.01
N THR A 27 2.86 -5.24 -3.95
CA THR A 27 1.88 -4.15 -3.85
C THR A 27 1.04 -4.04 -5.11
N THR A 28 1.67 -4.19 -6.29
CA THR A 28 0.95 -4.22 -7.57
C THR A 28 -0.07 -5.35 -7.62
N ARG A 29 0.34 -6.56 -7.22
CA ARG A 29 -0.56 -7.72 -7.13
C ARG A 29 -1.70 -7.48 -6.12
N ARG A 30 -1.39 -6.95 -4.93
CA ARG A 30 -2.39 -6.65 -3.89
C ARG A 30 -3.44 -5.64 -4.34
N PHE A 31 -3.07 -4.64 -5.14
CA PHE A 31 -4.07 -3.74 -5.73
C PHE A 31 -5.03 -4.47 -6.70
N GLY A 32 -4.53 -5.47 -7.43
CA GLY A 32 -5.37 -6.35 -8.25
C GLY A 32 -6.33 -7.18 -7.40
N GLU A 33 -5.80 -7.90 -6.41
CA GLU A 33 -6.61 -8.70 -5.46
C GLU A 33 -7.67 -7.83 -4.75
N TRP A 34 -7.32 -6.59 -4.40
CA TRP A 34 -8.24 -5.61 -3.80
C TRP A 34 -9.36 -5.19 -4.76
N ALA A 35 -9.05 -4.99 -6.03
CA ALA A 35 -10.04 -4.68 -7.07
C ALA A 35 -11.02 -5.83 -7.27
N ASP A 36 -10.54 -7.07 -7.24
CA ASP A 36 -11.38 -8.27 -7.34
C ASP A 36 -12.36 -8.36 -6.17
N LEU A 37 -11.91 -8.06 -4.94
CA LEU A 37 -12.79 -8.01 -3.76
C LEU A 37 -13.89 -6.95 -3.90
N ILE A 38 -13.56 -5.76 -4.43
CA ILE A 38 -14.55 -4.71 -4.69
C ILE A 38 -15.56 -5.16 -5.76
N ALA A 39 -15.08 -5.80 -6.84
CA ALA A 39 -15.94 -6.29 -7.91
C ALA A 39 -16.89 -7.39 -7.44
N ALA A 40 -16.42 -8.27 -6.54
CA ALA A 40 -17.23 -9.30 -5.90
C ALA A 40 -18.17 -8.76 -4.80
N GLY A 41 -18.01 -7.50 -4.38
CA GLY A 41 -18.75 -6.93 -3.25
C GLY A 41 -18.35 -7.56 -1.89
N ASP A 42 -17.16 -8.16 -1.80
CA ASP A 42 -16.70 -8.88 -0.62
C ASP A 42 -16.14 -7.94 0.45
N ALA A 43 -17.06 -7.32 1.19
CA ALA A 43 -16.73 -6.43 2.29
C ALA A 43 -15.97 -7.12 3.43
N ALA A 44 -16.12 -8.44 3.63
CA ALA A 44 -15.42 -9.17 4.69
C ALA A 44 -13.98 -9.51 4.29
N GLY A 45 -13.76 -9.93 3.04
CA GLY A 45 -12.44 -10.10 2.46
C GLY A 45 -11.63 -8.80 2.45
N LEU A 46 -12.29 -7.66 2.23
CA LEU A 46 -11.66 -6.34 2.34
C LEU A 46 -11.12 -6.04 3.73
N VAL A 47 -11.84 -6.37 4.81
CA VAL A 47 -11.35 -6.17 6.20
C VAL A 47 -10.08 -6.96 6.44
N THR A 48 -10.08 -8.23 6.05
CA THR A 48 -8.93 -9.13 6.24
C THR A 48 -7.70 -8.64 5.49
N THR A 49 -7.90 -8.15 4.26
CA THR A 49 -6.82 -7.65 3.40
C THR A 49 -6.33 -6.27 3.86
N ALA A 50 -7.22 -5.42 4.37
CA ALA A 50 -6.94 -4.05 4.80
C ALA A 50 -5.86 -3.96 5.87
N HIS A 51 -5.95 -4.81 6.91
CA HIS A 51 -4.98 -4.82 8.00
C HIS A 51 -3.55 -5.05 7.50
N ALA A 52 -3.34 -6.15 6.77
CA ALA A 52 -2.04 -6.53 6.26
C ALA A 52 -1.52 -5.54 5.20
N PHE A 53 -2.42 -4.90 4.45
CA PHE A 53 -2.04 -3.94 3.43
C PHE A 53 -1.63 -2.59 4.04
N ALA A 54 -2.41 -2.07 5.00
CA ALA A 54 -2.08 -0.87 5.74
C ALA A 54 -0.71 -0.97 6.44
N GLY A 55 -0.43 -2.13 7.06
CA GLY A 55 0.84 -2.39 7.72
C GLY A 55 2.03 -2.25 6.77
N VAL A 56 1.98 -2.92 5.61
CA VAL A 56 3.10 -2.88 4.66
C VAL A 56 3.25 -1.51 3.98
N LEU A 57 2.13 -0.86 3.61
CA LEU A 57 2.16 0.46 2.97
C LEU A 57 2.80 1.50 3.90
N GLY A 58 2.46 1.44 5.20
CA GLY A 58 3.04 2.33 6.20
C GLY A 58 4.55 2.17 6.37
N GLN A 59 5.08 0.95 6.30
CA GLN A 59 6.53 0.69 6.41
C GLN A 59 7.32 1.30 5.25
N PHE A 60 6.72 1.36 4.05
CA PHE A 60 7.32 1.97 2.87
C PHE A 60 6.90 3.44 2.67
N GLY A 61 6.29 4.06 3.68
CA GLY A 61 6.01 5.49 3.69
C GLY A 61 4.80 5.92 2.87
N LEU A 62 3.99 4.99 2.38
CA LEU A 62 2.71 5.25 1.71
C LEU A 62 1.63 5.51 2.78
N ALA A 63 1.85 6.57 3.55
CA ALA A 63 1.07 6.84 4.76
C ALA A 63 -0.39 7.20 4.45
N GLY A 64 -0.65 7.88 3.33
CA GLY A 64 -2.01 8.25 2.93
C GLY A 64 -2.84 7.01 2.60
N THR A 65 -2.31 6.15 1.75
CA THR A 65 -2.95 4.89 1.35
C THR A 65 -3.09 3.94 2.54
N ALA A 66 -2.08 3.87 3.42
CA ALA A 66 -2.15 3.08 4.63
C ALA A 66 -3.28 3.54 5.56
N ALA A 67 -3.48 4.85 5.70
CA ALA A 67 -4.57 5.40 6.50
C ALA A 67 -5.95 5.07 5.91
N LEU A 68 -6.10 5.18 4.59
CA LEU A 68 -7.34 4.78 3.90
C LEU A 68 -7.63 3.28 4.08
N ALA A 69 -6.62 2.43 3.96
CA ALA A 69 -6.78 0.99 4.20
C ALA A 69 -7.24 0.71 5.65
N ARG A 70 -6.71 1.42 6.66
CA ARG A 70 -7.21 1.30 8.05
C ARG A 70 -8.65 1.77 8.22
N GLN A 71 -9.08 2.78 7.48
CA GLN A 71 -10.49 3.19 7.48
C GLN A 71 -11.37 2.06 6.95
N VAL A 72 -10.96 1.38 5.88
CA VAL A 72 -11.66 0.18 5.35
C VAL A 72 -11.68 -0.95 6.37
N GLU A 73 -10.59 -1.19 7.08
CA GLU A 73 -10.49 -2.23 8.14
C GLU A 73 -11.51 -2.00 9.27
N HIS A 74 -11.70 -0.74 9.67
CA HIS A 74 -12.49 -0.39 10.85
C HIS A 74 -13.92 0.09 10.55
N GLU A 75 -14.26 0.38 9.29
CA GLU A 75 -15.61 0.80 8.91
C GLU A 75 -16.62 -0.33 9.16
N PRO A 76 -17.63 -0.16 10.03
CA PRO A 76 -18.62 -1.20 10.33
C PRO A 76 -19.63 -1.43 9.20
N ASP A 77 -19.99 -0.40 8.43
CA ASP A 77 -20.99 -0.51 7.36
C ASP A 77 -20.38 -1.09 6.07
N SER A 78 -21.05 -2.08 5.48
CA SER A 78 -20.50 -2.78 4.31
C SER A 78 -20.53 -1.93 3.03
N ALA A 79 -21.54 -1.07 2.87
CA ALA A 79 -21.64 -0.21 1.70
C ALA A 79 -20.60 0.92 1.77
N GLU A 80 -20.45 1.53 2.93
CA GLU A 80 -19.44 2.56 3.19
C GLU A 80 -18.02 1.97 3.10
N ARG A 81 -17.80 0.75 3.59
CA ARG A 81 -16.53 0.04 3.43
C ARG A 81 -16.16 -0.14 1.96
N LEU A 82 -17.11 -0.57 1.13
CA LEU A 82 -16.89 -0.71 -0.31
C LEU A 82 -16.61 0.65 -0.98
N ARG A 83 -17.26 1.72 -0.52
CA ARG A 83 -17.01 3.09 -0.99
C ARG A 83 -15.59 3.55 -0.65
N LEU A 84 -15.15 3.36 0.59
CA LEU A 84 -13.78 3.66 1.06
C LEU A 84 -12.74 2.79 0.34
N ALA A 85 -13.03 1.51 0.13
CA ALA A 85 -12.15 0.59 -0.59
C ALA A 85 -11.91 1.04 -2.03
N ARG A 86 -12.90 1.64 -2.70
CA ARG A 86 -12.72 2.25 -4.02
C ARG A 86 -11.80 3.46 -3.96
N GLN A 87 -11.85 4.27 -2.89
CA GLN A 87 -10.92 5.40 -2.73
C GLN A 87 -9.46 4.94 -2.61
N VAL A 88 -9.21 3.79 -1.96
CA VAL A 88 -7.87 3.17 -1.92
C VAL A 88 -7.34 2.90 -3.33
N LEU A 89 -8.18 2.47 -4.27
CA LEU A 89 -7.76 2.24 -5.67
C LEU A 89 -7.60 3.51 -6.50
N VAL A 90 -8.15 4.64 -6.07
CA VAL A 90 -7.97 5.93 -6.75
C VAL A 90 -6.68 6.60 -6.29
N GLU A 91 -6.45 6.65 -4.97
CA GLU A 91 -5.32 7.38 -4.40
C GLU A 91 -4.07 6.51 -4.25
N GLY A 92 -4.24 5.22 -3.97
CA GLY A 92 -3.15 4.26 -3.76
C GLY A 92 -2.16 4.16 -4.91
N PRO A 93 -2.62 3.95 -6.17
CA PRO A 93 -1.73 3.90 -7.31
C PRO A 93 -0.92 5.19 -7.54
N ARG A 94 -1.46 6.37 -7.18
CA ARG A 94 -0.75 7.64 -7.32
C ARG A 94 0.40 7.76 -6.32
N GLU A 95 0.13 7.47 -5.04
CA GLU A 95 1.17 7.49 -4.00
C GLU A 95 2.24 6.41 -4.27
N PHE A 96 1.81 5.26 -4.77
CA PHE A 96 2.70 4.16 -5.14
C PHE A 96 3.57 4.48 -6.37
N ALA A 97 3.03 5.18 -7.37
CA ALA A 97 3.82 5.68 -8.50
C ALA A 97 4.90 6.66 -8.03
N ALA A 98 4.54 7.63 -7.17
CA ALA A 98 5.51 8.57 -6.61
C ALA A 98 6.63 7.87 -5.82
N PHE A 99 6.30 6.80 -5.09
CA PHE A 99 7.30 5.97 -4.40
C PHE A 99 8.24 5.26 -5.39
N ARG A 100 7.71 4.72 -6.50
CA ARG A 100 8.53 4.09 -7.54
C ARG A 100 9.47 5.07 -8.23
N ASP A 101 8.98 6.25 -8.58
CA ASP A 101 9.79 7.30 -9.22
C ASP A 101 10.93 7.74 -8.27
N TRP A 102 10.63 7.88 -6.98
CA TRP A 102 11.64 8.18 -5.96
C TRP A 102 12.69 7.06 -5.83
N LEU A 103 12.28 5.79 -5.89
CA LEU A 103 13.20 4.66 -5.84
C LEU A 103 14.16 4.64 -7.03
N GLU A 104 13.66 4.92 -8.23
CA GLU A 104 14.44 4.97 -9.47
C GLU A 104 15.45 6.12 -9.42
N ALA A 105 15.01 7.34 -9.10
CA ALA A 105 15.89 8.49 -8.93
C ALA A 105 16.96 8.29 -7.84
N SER A 106 16.66 7.49 -6.81
CA SER A 106 17.57 7.17 -5.71
C SER A 106 18.54 6.03 -6.02
N ALA A 107 18.35 5.30 -7.12
CA ALA A 107 19.23 4.23 -7.58
C ALA A 107 20.39 4.77 -8.45
N ASP A 108 20.17 5.91 -9.11
CA ASP A 108 21.13 6.61 -9.97
C ASP A 108 21.98 7.66 -9.23
N ALA A 109 21.73 7.87 -7.94
CA ALA A 109 22.42 8.81 -7.05
C ALA A 109 23.31 8.10 -6.02
#